data_AF-A0A926A721-F1
#
_entry.id   AF-A0A926A721-F1
#
_cell.length_a   1.000
_cell.length_b   1.000
_cell.length_c   1.000
_cell.angle_alpha   90.00
_cell.angle_beta   90.00
_cell.angle_gamma   90.00
#
_symmetry.space_group_name_H-M   'P 1'
#
loop_
_entity.id
_entity.type
_entity.pdbx_description
1 polymer ?
#
loop_
_entity_poly.entity_id
_entity_poly.type
_entity_poly.pdbx_seq_one_letter_code
_entity_poly.pdbx_strand_id
1 'polypeptide(L)' 'RGGWGDTVLALPDAAADWHDVLSDTPVDGSAPLLADVLSRYPVALLVRPA' A
#
# COMPACT_ATOMS: atom_id res chain seq x y z
N ARG A 1 20.60 9.51 -2.31
CA ARG A 1 19.19 9.71 -1.90
C ARG A 1 18.67 8.36 -1.45
N GLY A 2 18.13 8.26 -0.23
CA GLY A 2 17.51 7.02 0.29
C GLY A 2 15.98 7.17 0.28
N GLY A 3 15.27 6.06 0.09
CA GLY A 3 13.81 6.02 -0.04
C GLY A 3 13.38 5.01 -1.10
N TRP A 4 12.07 4.75 -1.20
CA TRP A 4 11.51 3.77 -2.13
C TRP A 4 11.39 4.28 -3.58
N GLY A 5 11.40 5.60 -3.79
CA GLY A 5 11.32 6.18 -5.14
C GLY A 5 10.07 5.72 -5.87
N ASP A 6 10.25 5.12 -7.03
CA ASP A 6 9.22 4.56 -7.92
C ASP A 6 8.97 3.06 -7.69
N THR A 7 9.41 2.49 -6.56
CA THR A 7 9.14 1.09 -6.24
C THR A 7 7.64 0.86 -6.13
N VAL A 8 7.15 -0.10 -6.91
CA VAL A 8 5.73 -0.49 -6.96
C VAL A 8 5.50 -1.74 -6.12
N LEU A 9 4.43 -1.76 -5.33
CA LEU A 9 3.95 -2.93 -4.62
C LEU A 9 2.83 -3.60 -5.44
N ALA A 10 3.12 -4.68 -6.16
CA ALA A 10 2.08 -5.44 -6.85
C ALA A 10 1.22 -6.21 -5.84
N LEU A 11 -0.07 -5.86 -5.76
CA LEU A 11 -1.01 -6.50 -4.84
C LEU A 11 -1.56 -7.81 -5.45
N PRO A 12 -1.83 -8.83 -4.62
CA PRO A 12 -2.39 -10.10 -5.07
C PRO A 12 -3.67 -9.92 -5.91
N ASP A 13 -3.84 -10.80 -6.91
CA ASP A 13 -5.01 -10.88 -7.79
C ASP A 13 -5.36 -9.61 -8.57
N ALA A 14 -4.42 -8.66 -8.66
CA ALA A 14 -4.66 -7.32 -9.17
C ALA A 14 -5.86 -6.63 -8.49
N ALA A 15 -6.12 -6.96 -7.22
CA ALA A 15 -7.20 -6.37 -6.44
C ALA A 15 -6.87 -4.93 -6.01
N ALA A 16 -7.89 -4.06 -5.97
CA ALA A 16 -7.77 -2.63 -5.68
C ALA A 16 -8.62 -2.18 -4.47
N ASP A 17 -9.13 -3.14 -3.69
CA ASP A 17 -10.00 -2.93 -2.53
C ASP A 17 -9.26 -3.11 -1.19
N TRP A 18 -7.94 -2.91 -1.20
CA TRP A 18 -7.09 -3.05 -0.02
C TRP A 18 -7.19 -1.83 0.90
N HIS A 19 -7.07 -2.06 2.20
CA HIS A 19 -7.08 -1.02 3.23
C HIS A 19 -5.92 -1.23 4.20
N ASP A 20 -5.17 -0.17 4.52
CA ASP A 20 -4.17 -0.20 5.58
C ASP A 20 -4.82 0.10 6.93
N VAL A 21 -4.89 -0.89 7.81
CA VAL A 21 -5.52 -0.74 9.13
C VAL A 21 -4.67 0.04 10.13
N LEU A 22 -3.37 0.22 9.88
CA LEU A 22 -2.51 1.00 10.77
C LEU A 22 -2.71 2.50 10.56
N SER A 23 -2.85 2.92 9.30
CA SER A 23 -3.08 4.31 8.92
C SER A 23 -4.56 4.68 8.80
N ASP A 24 -5.46 3.69 8.79
CA ASP A 24 -6.90 3.83 8.55
C ASP A 24 -7.18 4.51 7.21
N THR A 25 -6.53 4.02 6.15
CA THR A 25 -6.54 4.63 4.82
C THR A 25 -6.70 3.56 3.73
N PRO A 26 -7.53 3.81 2.69
CA PRO A 26 -7.61 2.93 1.52
C PRO A 26 -6.31 2.99 0.71
N VAL A 27 -5.95 1.86 0.09
CA VAL A 27 -4.81 1.78 -0.84
C VAL A 27 -5.31 1.97 -2.27
N ASP A 28 -4.70 2.89 -3.01
CA ASP A 28 -5.12 3.21 -4.37
C ASP A 28 -4.57 2.21 -5.39
N GLY A 29 -5.48 1.51 -6.07
CA GLY A 29 -5.17 0.59 -7.14
C GLY A 29 -4.54 -0.73 -6.70
N SER A 30 -4.22 -1.55 -7.69
CA SER A 30 -3.63 -2.88 -7.50
C SER A 30 -2.10 -2.91 -7.53
N ALA A 31 -1.49 -1.75 -7.77
CA ALA A 31 -0.06 -1.58 -7.89
C ALA A 31 0.37 -0.18 -7.39
N PRO A 32 0.10 0.17 -6.11
CA PRO A 32 0.48 1.46 -5.54
C PRO A 32 2.01 1.61 -5.48
N LEU A 33 2.47 2.87 -5.38
CA LEU A 33 3.84 3.14 -4.99
C LEU A 33 4.03 2.75 -3.52
N LEU A 34 5.12 2.02 -3.24
CA LEU A 34 5.45 1.63 -1.88
C LEU A 34 5.72 2.86 -0.99
N ALA A 35 6.18 3.95 -1.57
CA ALA A 35 6.35 5.23 -0.88
C ALA A 35 5.03 5.80 -0.34
N ASP A 36 3.93 5.62 -1.07
CA ASP A 36 2.61 6.14 -0.67
C ASP A 36 2.02 5.28 0.46
N VAL A 37 2.14 3.94 0.33
CA VAL A 37 1.70 2.98 1.36
C VAL A 37 2.42 3.22 2.70
N LEU A 38 3.71 3.54 2.66
CA LEU A 38 4.54 3.74 3.86
C LEU A 38 4.72 5.22 4.24
N SER A 39 3.85 6.10 3.73
CA SER A 39 3.96 7.55 3.94
C SER A 39 3.80 7.98 5.40
N ARG A 40 3.01 7.23 6.18
CA ARG A 40 2.75 7.51 7.61
C ARG A 40 3.65 6.70 8.55
N TYR A 41 3.84 5.42 8.26
CA TYR A 41 4.62 4.49 9.08
C TYR A 41 5.55 3.67 8.19
N PRO A 42 6.74 3.25 8.68
CA PRO A 42 7.65 2.41 7.90
C PRO A 42 7.17 0.96 7.71
N VAL A 43 5.92 0.67 8.11
CA VAL A 43 5.22 -0.61 7.95
C VAL A 43 3.73 -0.33 7.74
N ALA A 44 3.04 -1.21 7.00
CA ALA A 44 1.60 -1.18 6.79
C ALA A 44 1.01 -2.59 7.02
N LEU A 45 -0.28 -2.66 7.35
CA LEU A 45 -1.02 -3.92 7.46
C LEU A 45 -2.23 -3.86 6.53
N LEU A 46 -2.08 -4.44 5.35
CA LEU A 46 -3.12 -4.41 4.33
C LEU A 46 -4.10 -5.55 4.52
N VAL A 47 -5.38 -5.23 4.52
CA VAL A 47 -6.49 -6.19 4.60
C VAL A 47 -7.44 -6.00 3.44
N ARG A 48 -8.19 -7.05 3.11
CA ARG A 48 -9.31 -6.99 2.16
C ARG A 48 -10.61 -7.36 2.87
N PRO A 49 -11.75 -6.81 2.42
CA PRO A 49 -13.04 -7.42 2.72
C PRO A 49 -13.07 -8.85 2.18
N ALA A 50 -13.70 -9.76 2.93
CA ALA A 50 -13.94 -11.13 2.49
C ALA A 50 -14.96 -11.21 1.35
#